data_AF-A0AAD9JVZ4-F1
#
_entry.id   AF-A0AAD9JVZ4-F1
#
_cell.length_a   1.000
_cell.length_b   1.000
_cell.length_c   1.000
_cell.angle_alpha   90.00
_cell.angle_beta   90.00
_cell.angle_gamma   90.00
#
_symmetry.space_group_name_H-M   'P 1'
#
loop_
_entity.id
_entity.type
_entity.pdbx_description
1 polymer ?
#
loop_
_entity_poly.entity_id
_entity_poly.type
_entity_poly.pdbx_seq_one_letter_code
_entity_poly.pdbx_strand_id
1 'polypeptide(L)'
;MNINKIENDNKVNVFLALIGASAFELLVLLVTPDDVAGKSYNDLTKLLEVYYKPKHSVVGERYIFGSRNQQENESVTDFILTLKKLSVNCEFGDSLKNTLRDRLFIGIRSSAIKTRLFSLATTTDLTWDKACSEAQAMKLAHNETKLCQSTPIVTQRVNRITKKWSDSPKSKQIKWRTLTNSVKHVIAVMVSIIQTVVMPRNGHVINVPKLDILLKHVNHHDIRGTAVILIRLVIV
;
A
#
# COMPACT_ATOMS: atom_id res chain seq x y z
N MET A 1 -39.33 16.95 -19.53
CA MET A 1 -40.67 16.34 -19.57
C MET A 1 -41.54 17.00 -18.51
N ASN A 2 -42.63 17.67 -18.88
CA ASN A 2 -43.60 18.22 -17.94
C ASN A 2 -44.76 17.21 -17.81
N ILE A 3 -44.67 16.32 -16.83
CA ILE A 3 -45.46 15.07 -16.77
C ILE A 3 -46.95 15.35 -16.55
N ASN A 4 -47.31 16.48 -15.90
CA ASN A 4 -48.70 16.76 -15.51
C ASN A 4 -49.37 17.93 -16.26
N LYS A 5 -48.68 18.60 -17.20
CA LYS A 5 -49.21 19.74 -18.01
C LYS A 5 -50.04 20.77 -17.23
N ILE A 6 -49.66 21.08 -15.98
CA ILE A 6 -50.39 22.03 -15.15
C ILE A 6 -50.18 23.46 -15.68
N GLU A 7 -51.27 24.15 -15.99
CA GLU A 7 -51.27 25.56 -16.38
C GLU A 7 -50.69 26.44 -15.26
N ASN A 8 -49.95 27.50 -15.62
CA ASN A 8 -49.24 28.34 -14.65
C ASN A 8 -50.17 28.92 -13.58
N ASP A 9 -51.39 29.29 -13.96
CA ASP A 9 -52.38 29.90 -13.07
C ASP A 9 -52.87 28.94 -11.97
N ASN A 10 -52.82 27.64 -12.23
CA ASN A 10 -53.24 26.60 -11.28
C ASN A 10 -52.09 25.99 -10.49
N LYS A 11 -50.83 26.34 -10.80
CA LYS A 11 -49.65 25.74 -10.13
C LYS A 11 -49.61 26.02 -8.64
N VAL A 12 -49.98 27.23 -8.20
CA VAL A 12 -49.98 27.61 -6.79
C VAL A 12 -51.02 26.79 -6.03
N ASN A 13 -52.25 26.71 -6.55
CA ASN A 13 -53.33 25.95 -5.91
C ASN A 13 -53.00 24.46 -5.78
N VAL A 14 -52.50 23.86 -6.87
CA VAL A 14 -52.10 22.44 -6.87
C VAL A 14 -50.93 22.20 -5.92
N PHE A 15 -49.96 23.12 -5.89
CA PHE A 15 -48.83 23.03 -4.96
C PHE A 15 -49.29 23.05 -3.51
N LEU A 16 -50.07 24.07 -3.10
CA LEU A 16 -50.56 24.21 -1.72
C LEU A 16 -51.41 23.01 -1.28
N ALA A 17 -52.16 22.38 -2.20
CA ALA A 17 -52.91 21.16 -1.92
C ALA A 17 -52.02 19.93 -1.68
N LEU A 18 -50.80 19.89 -2.23
CA LEU A 18 -49.91 18.73 -2.21
C LEU A 18 -48.77 18.82 -1.20
N ILE A 19 -48.37 20.01 -0.74
CA ILE A 19 -47.18 20.18 0.13
C ILE A 19 -47.34 19.57 1.53
N GLY A 20 -48.57 19.28 1.95
CA GLY A 20 -48.89 18.76 3.27
C GLY A 20 -48.96 19.84 4.37
N ALA A 21 -49.58 19.49 5.50
CA ALA A 21 -49.96 20.44 6.54
C ALA A 21 -48.76 21.21 7.14
N SER A 22 -47.68 20.51 7.50
CA SER A 22 -46.52 21.13 8.16
C SER A 22 -45.79 22.15 7.27
N ALA A 23 -45.62 21.86 5.98
CA ALA A 23 -45.00 22.79 5.05
C ALA A 23 -45.92 23.98 4.72
N PHE A 24 -47.24 23.76 4.71
CA PHE A 24 -48.22 24.83 4.53
C PHE A 24 -48.25 25.80 5.71
N GLU A 25 -48.31 25.30 6.94
CA GLU A 25 -48.23 26.13 8.16
C GLU A 25 -46.97 26.99 8.18
N LEU A 26 -45.83 26.41 7.80
CA LEU A 26 -44.57 27.13 7.67
C LEU A 26 -44.65 28.24 6.60
N LEU A 27 -45.24 27.96 5.43
CA LEU A 27 -45.41 28.97 4.39
C LEU A 27 -46.28 30.14 4.86
N VAL A 28 -47.40 29.86 5.52
CA VAL A 28 -48.27 30.90 6.10
C VAL A 28 -47.46 31.78 7.06
N LEU A 29 -46.66 31.16 7.94
CA LEU A 29 -45.81 31.88 8.88
C LEU A 29 -44.75 32.75 8.18
N LEU A 30 -44.12 32.24 7.11
CA LEU A 30 -43.08 32.95 6.35
C LEU A 30 -43.62 34.10 5.49
N VAL A 31 -44.89 34.04 5.06
CA VAL A 31 -45.50 35.02 4.15
C VAL A 31 -46.29 36.10 4.90
N THR A 32 -46.67 35.85 6.16
CA THR A 32 -47.40 36.80 7.02
C THR A 32 -46.68 38.17 7.05
N PRO A 33 -47.38 39.31 6.80
CA PRO A 33 -48.84 39.48 6.76
C PRO A 33 -49.52 39.28 5.40
N ASP A 34 -48.79 38.91 4.35
CA ASP A 34 -49.35 38.69 3.02
C ASP A 34 -50.08 37.33 2.91
N ASP A 35 -50.89 37.16 1.86
CA ASP A 35 -51.53 35.89 1.54
C ASP A 35 -50.64 34.98 0.67
N VAL A 36 -50.57 33.71 1.03
CA VAL A 36 -49.82 32.66 0.32
C VAL A 36 -50.36 32.45 -1.09
N ALA A 37 -51.68 32.58 -1.30
CA ALA A 37 -52.30 32.46 -2.62
C ALA A 37 -51.97 33.64 -3.56
N GLY A 38 -51.54 34.78 -3.00
CA GLY A 38 -51.13 35.97 -3.76
C GLY A 38 -49.69 35.94 -4.26
N LYS A 39 -48.88 34.95 -3.85
CA LYS A 39 -47.47 34.81 -4.26
C LYS A 39 -47.33 33.87 -5.46
N SER A 40 -46.28 34.08 -6.26
CA SER A 40 -45.99 33.18 -7.37
C SER A 40 -45.48 31.83 -6.86
N TYR A 41 -45.71 30.76 -7.63
CA TYR A 41 -45.18 29.42 -7.34
C TYR A 41 -43.67 29.46 -7.07
N ASN A 42 -42.91 30.22 -7.88
CA ASN A 42 -41.46 30.32 -7.74
C ASN A 42 -41.06 30.96 -6.41
N ASP A 43 -41.77 31.99 -5.96
CA ASP A 43 -41.46 32.68 -4.70
C ASP A 43 -41.74 31.78 -3.50
N LEU A 44 -42.87 31.06 -3.52
CA LEU A 44 -43.22 30.08 -2.49
C LEU A 44 -42.19 28.95 -2.40
N THR A 45 -41.77 28.41 -3.55
CA THR A 45 -40.72 27.38 -3.56
C THR A 45 -39.39 27.91 -3.04
N LYS A 46 -39.00 29.15 -3.38
CA LYS A 46 -37.77 29.76 -2.87
C LYS A 46 -37.81 29.97 -1.37
N LEU A 47 -38.94 30.40 -0.81
CA LEU A 47 -39.11 30.57 0.65
C LEU A 47 -38.91 29.24 1.38
N LEU A 48 -39.55 28.17 0.89
CA LEU A 48 -39.35 26.84 1.45
C LEU A 48 -37.92 26.34 1.27
N GLU A 49 -37.31 26.58 0.11
CA GLU A 49 -35.90 26.20 -0.13
C GLU A 49 -34.96 26.90 0.85
N VAL A 50 -35.13 28.21 1.09
CA VAL A 50 -34.31 28.96 2.05
C VAL A 50 -34.48 28.42 3.47
N TYR A 51 -35.70 28.05 3.85
CA TYR A 51 -35.97 27.54 5.18
C TYR A 51 -35.44 26.11 5.39
N TYR A 52 -35.71 25.20 4.46
CA TYR A 52 -35.31 23.79 4.57
C TYR A 52 -33.85 23.54 4.18
N LYS A 53 -33.26 24.44 3.41
CA LYS A 53 -31.82 24.46 3.09
C LYS A 53 -31.22 25.76 3.59
N PRO A 54 -31.15 25.97 4.92
CA PRO A 54 -30.44 27.13 5.44
C PRO A 54 -29.03 27.11 4.86
N LYS A 55 -28.58 28.25 4.34
CA LYS A 55 -27.28 28.37 3.69
C LYS A 55 -26.22 27.82 4.62
N HIS A 56 -25.56 26.73 4.22
CA HIS A 56 -24.49 26.12 5.00
C HIS A 56 -23.47 27.21 5.35
N SER A 57 -23.20 27.38 6.65
CA SER A 57 -22.14 28.29 7.07
C SER A 57 -20.83 27.66 6.67
N VAL A 58 -20.20 28.20 5.62
CA VAL A 58 -18.89 27.76 5.14
C VAL A 58 -17.89 27.70 6.29
N VAL A 59 -17.96 28.66 7.23
CA VAL A 59 -17.13 28.70 8.44
C VAL A 59 -17.42 27.49 9.34
N GLY A 60 -18.70 27.16 9.55
CA GLY A 60 -19.11 25.99 10.34
C GLY A 60 -18.68 24.67 9.69
N GLU A 61 -18.89 24.52 8.39
CA GLU A 61 -18.48 23.32 7.63
C GLU A 61 -16.95 23.14 7.68
N ARG A 62 -16.19 24.23 7.49
CA ARG A 62 -14.73 24.21 7.61
C ARG A 62 -14.26 23.89 9.03
N TYR A 63 -14.97 24.35 10.05
CA TYR A 63 -14.70 24.00 11.44
C TYR A 63 -14.90 22.50 11.70
N ILE A 64 -16.03 21.93 11.24
CA ILE A 64 -16.33 20.49 11.36
C ILE A 64 -15.27 19.67 10.61
N PHE A 65 -14.95 20.06 9.37
CA PHE A 65 -13.90 19.44 8.59
C PHE A 65 -12.54 19.53 9.28
N GLY A 66 -12.16 20.71 9.76
CA GLY A 66 -10.87 20.97 10.41
C GLY A 66 -10.69 20.26 11.74
N SER A 67 -11.80 20.01 12.45
CA SER A 67 -11.80 19.28 13.74
C SER A 67 -11.79 17.76 13.56
N ARG A 68 -11.86 17.27 12.32
CA ARG A 68 -11.97 15.84 12.04
C ARG A 68 -10.63 15.11 12.22
N ASN A 69 -10.62 14.15 13.15
CA ASN A 69 -9.53 13.20 13.39
C ASN A 69 -10.05 11.76 13.32
N GLN A 70 -9.23 10.82 12.85
CA GLN A 70 -9.59 9.40 12.70
C GLN A 70 -10.02 8.81 14.05
N GLN A 71 -11.20 8.16 14.07
CA GLN A 71 -11.72 7.52 15.28
C GLN A 71 -10.95 6.20 15.57
N GLU A 72 -10.99 5.73 16.82
CA GLU A 72 -10.22 4.56 17.25
C GLU A 72 -10.52 3.29 16.44
N ASN A 73 -11.78 3.09 16.06
CA ASN A 73 -12.25 1.92 15.31
C ASN A 73 -12.53 2.22 13.83
N GLU A 74 -12.10 3.37 13.34
CA GLU A 74 -12.33 3.79 11.96
C GLU A 74 -11.18 3.33 11.05
N SER A 75 -11.51 2.74 9.90
CA SER A 75 -10.51 2.36 8.91
C SER A 75 -9.90 3.59 8.23
N VAL A 76 -8.68 3.46 7.71
CA VAL A 76 -8.03 4.55 6.95
C VAL A 76 -8.88 4.95 5.74
N THR A 77 -9.50 3.98 5.08
CA THR A 77 -10.37 4.21 3.92
C THR A 77 -11.63 4.99 4.30
N ASP A 78 -12.30 4.61 5.38
CA ASP A 78 -13.50 5.31 5.87
C ASP A 78 -13.19 6.74 6.29
N PHE A 79 -12.01 6.94 6.90
CA PHE A 79 -11.53 8.28 7.25
C PHE A 79 -11.36 9.15 6.01
N ILE A 80 -10.69 8.63 4.97
CA ILE A 80 -10.50 9.34 3.69
C ILE A 80 -11.85 9.69 3.05
N LEU A 81 -12.81 8.76 3.04
CA LEU A 81 -14.16 8.98 2.51
C LEU A 81 -14.91 10.05 3.32
N THR A 82 -14.79 10.01 4.64
CA THR A 82 -15.41 11.00 5.52
C THR A 82 -14.85 12.40 5.28
N LEU A 83 -13.53 12.54 5.11
CA LEU A 83 -12.91 13.83 4.77
C LEU A 83 -13.44 14.39 3.45
N LYS A 84 -13.56 13.54 2.42
CA LYS A 84 -14.17 13.94 1.13
C LYS A 84 -15.61 14.39 1.33
N LYS A 85 -16.41 13.65 2.09
CA LYS A 85 -17.82 13.99 2.37
C LYS A 85 -17.96 15.34 3.06
N LEU A 86 -17.14 15.61 4.09
CA LEU A 86 -17.18 16.87 4.83
C LEU A 86 -16.68 18.06 3.99
N SER A 87 -15.81 17.82 3.01
CA SER A 87 -15.26 18.89 2.18
C SER A 87 -16.24 19.48 1.15
N VAL A 88 -17.36 18.80 0.87
CA VAL A 88 -18.31 19.17 -0.21
C VAL A 88 -18.85 20.59 -0.02
N ASN A 89 -19.22 20.94 1.21
CA ASN A 89 -19.84 22.23 1.53
C ASN A 89 -18.83 23.27 2.05
N CYS A 90 -17.52 22.97 2.00
CA CYS A 90 -16.48 23.84 2.54
C CYS A 90 -15.98 24.92 1.56
N GLU A 91 -16.40 24.88 0.30
CA GLU A 91 -16.01 25.86 -0.74
C GLU A 91 -14.48 26.06 -0.82
N PHE A 92 -13.70 24.96 -0.86
CA PHE A 92 -12.23 25.05 -0.94
C PHE A 92 -11.70 25.43 -2.33
N GLY A 93 -12.53 25.32 -3.38
CA GLY A 93 -12.12 25.61 -4.76
C GLY A 93 -10.89 24.80 -5.19
N ASP A 94 -9.94 25.45 -5.85
CA ASP A 94 -8.73 24.81 -6.38
C ASP A 94 -7.81 24.23 -5.29
N SER A 95 -7.95 24.73 -4.05
CA SER A 95 -7.16 24.25 -2.90
C SER A 95 -7.67 22.94 -2.29
N LEU A 96 -8.82 22.42 -2.74
CA LEU A 96 -9.48 21.24 -2.17
C LEU A 96 -8.54 20.06 -1.96
N LYS A 97 -7.74 19.69 -2.98
CA LYS A 97 -6.83 18.55 -2.88
C LYS A 97 -5.73 18.77 -1.85
N ASN A 98 -5.19 19.99 -1.77
CA ASN A 98 -4.14 20.33 -0.80
C ASN A 98 -4.72 20.31 0.62
N THR A 99 -5.89 20.91 0.82
CA THR A 99 -6.58 20.91 2.12
C THR A 99 -6.94 19.50 2.59
N LEU A 100 -7.43 18.64 1.69
CA LEU A 100 -7.70 17.23 2.00
C LEU A 100 -6.43 16.49 2.42
N ARG A 101 -5.33 16.66 1.68
CA ARG A 101 -4.03 16.07 2.00
C ARG A 101 -3.55 16.48 3.38
N ASP A 102 -3.57 17.77 3.67
CA ASP A 102 -3.09 18.31 4.94
C ASP A 102 -3.99 17.81 6.08
N ARG A 103 -5.31 17.76 5.88
CA ARG A 103 -6.25 17.25 6.87
C ARG A 103 -6.07 15.75 7.15
N LEU A 104 -5.81 14.95 6.12
CA LEU A 104 -5.48 13.53 6.25
C LEU A 104 -4.20 13.35 7.07
N PHE A 105 -3.15 14.11 6.74
CA PHE A 105 -1.88 14.06 7.46
C PHE A 105 -2.05 14.39 8.95
N ILE A 106 -2.74 15.49 9.27
CA ILE A 106 -2.93 15.93 10.66
C ILE A 106 -3.83 14.93 11.42
N GLY A 107 -4.93 14.50 10.78
CA GLY A 107 -6.01 13.76 11.45
C GLY A 107 -5.84 12.24 11.49
N ILE A 108 -4.90 11.64 10.76
CA ILE A 108 -4.69 10.18 10.81
C ILE A 108 -4.20 9.76 12.20
N ARG A 109 -4.53 8.55 12.67
CA ARG A 109 -4.14 8.09 14.02
C ARG A 109 -2.79 7.38 14.04
N SER A 110 -2.48 6.61 13.00
CA SER A 110 -1.24 5.81 12.96
C SER A 110 0.00 6.70 12.83
N SER A 111 0.88 6.65 13.84
CA SER A 111 2.16 7.35 13.82
C SER A 111 3.07 6.88 12.69
N ALA A 112 3.09 5.58 12.40
CA ALA A 112 3.86 5.01 11.28
C ALA A 112 3.44 5.61 9.94
N ILE A 113 2.14 5.74 9.71
CA ILE A 113 1.63 6.38 8.48
C ILE A 113 1.99 7.87 8.44
N LYS A 114 1.87 8.60 9.57
CA LYS A 114 2.31 10.01 9.62
C LYS A 114 3.78 10.17 9.27
N THR A 115 4.66 9.38 9.90
CA THR A 115 6.11 9.44 9.64
C THR A 115 6.42 9.18 8.18
N ARG A 116 5.76 8.20 7.57
CA ARG A 116 5.94 7.90 6.15
C ARG A 116 5.47 9.04 5.25
N LEU A 117 4.29 9.59 5.51
CA LEU A 117 3.77 10.73 4.75
C LEU A 117 4.67 11.97 4.90
N PHE A 118 5.22 12.22 6.09
CA PHE A 118 6.15 13.34 6.33
C PHE A 118 7.45 13.18 5.54
N SER A 119 8.01 11.96 5.53
CA SER A 119 9.18 11.63 4.73
C SER A 119 8.92 11.87 3.24
N LEU A 120 7.79 11.40 2.71
CA LEU A 120 7.44 11.60 1.31
C LEU A 120 7.24 13.08 0.96
N ALA A 121 6.64 13.87 1.86
CA ALA A 121 6.45 15.30 1.67
C ALA A 121 7.79 16.09 1.64
N THR A 122 8.84 15.57 2.27
CA THR A 122 10.17 16.20 2.25
C THR A 122 10.96 15.84 0.99
N THR A 123 10.75 14.63 0.46
CA THR A 123 11.52 14.14 -0.70
C THR A 123 10.83 14.35 -2.04
N THR A 124 9.50 14.47 -2.06
CA THR A 124 8.69 14.50 -3.29
C THR A 124 7.44 15.35 -3.13
N ASP A 125 6.86 15.77 -4.25
CA ASP A 125 5.53 16.40 -4.25
C ASP A 125 4.45 15.39 -3.83
N LEU A 126 4.05 15.49 -2.57
CA LEU A 126 2.96 14.73 -2.00
C LEU A 126 1.62 15.34 -2.42
N THR A 127 0.98 14.71 -3.40
CA THR A 127 -0.41 15.02 -3.81
C THR A 127 -1.41 14.24 -2.96
N TRP A 128 -2.67 14.70 -2.92
CA TRP A 128 -3.77 13.96 -2.27
C TRP A 128 -3.86 12.49 -2.66
N ASP A 129 -3.81 12.20 -3.96
CA ASP A 129 -3.99 10.85 -4.50
C ASP A 129 -2.84 9.92 -4.07
N LYS A 130 -1.59 10.42 -4.12
CA LYS A 130 -0.40 9.72 -3.59
C LYS A 130 -0.50 9.47 -2.08
N ALA A 131 -0.93 10.46 -1.30
CA ALA A 131 -1.08 10.33 0.15
C ALA A 131 -2.12 9.27 0.52
N CYS A 132 -3.24 9.22 -0.21
CA CYS A 132 -4.26 8.19 -0.02
C CYS A 132 -3.73 6.79 -0.34
N SER A 133 -3.06 6.64 -1.48
CA SER A 133 -2.49 5.36 -1.93
C SER A 133 -1.48 4.83 -0.91
N GLU A 134 -0.54 5.68 -0.47
CA GLU A 134 0.47 5.29 0.52
C GLU A 134 -0.15 4.88 1.85
N ALA A 135 -1.10 5.67 2.37
CA ALA A 135 -1.76 5.37 3.64
C ALA A 135 -2.52 4.03 3.60
N GLN A 136 -3.17 3.73 2.47
CA GLN A 136 -3.86 2.45 2.26
C GLN A 136 -2.86 1.30 2.11
N ALA A 137 -1.79 1.48 1.34
CA ALA A 137 -0.73 0.48 1.15
C ALA A 137 -0.06 0.10 2.47
N MET A 138 0.27 1.09 3.32
CA MET A 138 0.81 0.82 4.65
C MET A 138 -0.17 0.08 5.55
N LYS A 139 -1.46 0.41 5.48
CA LYS A 139 -2.48 -0.29 6.26
C LYS A 139 -2.63 -1.74 5.82
N LEU A 140 -2.59 -2.00 4.50
CA LEU A 140 -2.61 -3.33 3.93
C LEU A 140 -1.38 -4.13 4.38
N ALA A 141 -0.17 -3.59 4.19
CA ALA A 141 1.08 -4.23 4.59
C ALA A 141 1.12 -4.54 6.10
N HIS A 142 0.58 -3.64 6.94
CA HIS A 142 0.47 -3.89 8.38
C HIS A 142 -0.48 -5.04 8.71
N ASN A 143 -1.62 -5.12 8.02
CA ASN A 143 -2.57 -6.22 8.20
C ASN A 143 -1.97 -7.56 7.73
N GLU A 144 -1.27 -7.57 6.59
CA GLU A 144 -0.57 -8.76 6.08
C GLU A 144 0.55 -9.21 7.02
N THR A 145 1.35 -8.28 7.54
CA THR A 145 2.41 -8.58 8.51
C THR A 145 1.83 -9.21 9.78
N LYS A 146 0.69 -8.69 10.27
CA LYS A 146 -0.02 -9.29 11.41
C LYS A 146 -0.50 -10.71 11.13
N LEU A 147 -0.99 -10.99 9.91
CA LEU A 147 -1.41 -12.32 9.50
C LEU A 147 -0.22 -13.30 9.48
N CYS A 148 0.93 -12.87 8.95
CA CYS A 148 2.16 -13.67 8.96
C CYS A 148 2.68 -13.97 10.38
N GLN A 149 2.43 -13.07 11.33
CA GLN A 149 2.83 -13.25 12.74
C GLN A 149 1.83 -14.07 13.56
N SER A 150 0.55 -14.06 13.17
CA SER A 150 -0.52 -14.78 13.88
C SER A 150 -0.68 -16.23 13.42
N THR A 151 -0.12 -16.61 12.27
CA THR A 151 0.04 -18.04 11.97
C THR A 151 0.93 -18.63 13.06
N PRO A 152 0.44 -19.57 13.88
CA PRO A 152 1.36 -20.36 14.66
C PRO A 152 2.35 -20.92 13.65
N ILE A 153 3.64 -20.72 13.88
CA ILE A 153 4.63 -21.61 13.31
C ILE A 153 4.19 -22.95 13.87
N VAL A 154 3.40 -23.71 13.08
CA VAL A 154 3.33 -25.14 13.25
C VAL A 154 4.76 -25.52 12.91
N THR A 155 5.62 -25.50 13.92
CA THR A 155 6.75 -26.39 13.98
C THR A 155 6.11 -27.75 13.96
N GLN A 156 5.72 -28.21 12.76
CA GLN A 156 5.67 -29.63 12.51
C GLN A 156 7.06 -30.03 12.92
N ARG A 157 7.14 -30.72 14.05
CA ARG A 157 8.32 -31.44 14.46
C ARG A 157 8.57 -32.36 13.28
N VAL A 158 9.41 -31.91 12.35
CA VAL A 158 9.77 -32.71 11.20
C VAL A 158 10.49 -33.87 11.85
N ASN A 159 9.80 -35.01 11.97
CA ASN A 159 10.42 -36.19 12.52
C ASN A 159 11.65 -36.41 11.66
N ARG A 160 12.82 -36.44 12.29
CA ARG A 160 14.03 -36.93 11.66
C ARG A 160 13.65 -38.30 11.11
N ILE A 161 13.49 -38.40 9.79
CA ILE A 161 13.26 -39.68 9.14
C ILE A 161 14.58 -40.43 9.33
N THR A 162 14.64 -41.25 10.37
CA THR A 162 15.64 -42.32 10.50
C THR A 162 15.26 -43.41 9.51
N LYS A 163 15.30 -43.09 8.21
CA LYS A 163 15.45 -44.14 7.20
C LYS A 163 16.81 -44.75 7.49
N LYS A 164 16.78 -45.92 8.11
CA LYS A 164 17.90 -46.85 8.15
C LYS A 164 18.28 -47.05 6.69
N TRP A 165 19.32 -46.35 6.24
CA TRP A 165 19.98 -46.70 4.99
C TRP A 165 20.67 -48.03 5.26
N SER A 166 19.99 -49.12 4.93
CA SER A 166 20.67 -50.38 4.66
C SER A 166 21.55 -50.16 3.44
N ASP A 167 22.86 -50.14 3.69
CA ASP A 167 24.00 -50.22 2.80
C ASP A 167 23.91 -49.52 1.43
N SER A 168 24.47 -48.30 1.37
CA SER A 168 25.06 -47.75 0.15
C SER A 168 26.60 -47.71 0.27
N PRO A 169 27.35 -47.91 -0.84
CA PRO A 169 28.75 -48.28 -0.78
C PRO A 169 29.60 -47.11 -0.28
N LYS A 170 30.44 -47.36 0.72
CA LYS A 170 31.40 -46.40 1.28
C LYS A 170 32.28 -45.83 0.16
N SER A 171 32.12 -44.54 -0.18
CA SER A 171 33.06 -43.82 -1.03
C SER A 171 34.41 -43.75 -0.32
N LYS A 172 35.43 -44.41 -0.87
CA LYS A 172 36.78 -44.46 -0.31
C LYS A 172 37.43 -43.09 -0.42
N GLN A 173 37.78 -42.50 0.73
CA GLN A 173 38.58 -41.28 0.82
C GLN A 173 40.01 -41.57 0.33
N ILE A 174 40.44 -40.92 -0.75
CA ILE A 174 41.77 -41.13 -1.34
C ILE A 174 42.83 -40.48 -0.43
N LYS A 175 43.80 -41.26 0.04
CA LYS A 175 44.93 -40.75 0.84
C LYS A 175 45.98 -40.15 -0.09
N TRP A 176 46.37 -38.90 0.15
CA TRP A 176 47.39 -38.14 -0.60
C TRP A 176 48.73 -38.88 -0.87
N ARG A 177 49.07 -39.85 -0.02
CA ARG A 177 50.30 -40.65 -0.13
C ARG A 177 50.29 -41.65 -1.29
N THR A 178 49.11 -42.11 -1.74
CA THR A 178 48.98 -43.16 -2.77
C THR A 178 48.91 -42.64 -4.20
N LEU A 179 49.01 -41.32 -4.42
CA LEU A 179 49.03 -40.71 -5.75
C LEU A 179 50.43 -40.78 -6.37
N THR A 180 50.52 -41.05 -7.67
CA THR A 180 51.79 -41.02 -8.41
C THR A 180 52.34 -39.59 -8.50
N ASN A 181 53.65 -39.45 -8.65
CA ASN A 181 54.30 -38.14 -8.68
C ASN A 181 53.79 -37.27 -9.84
N SER A 182 53.43 -37.86 -10.97
CA SER A 182 52.85 -37.15 -12.12
C SER A 182 51.50 -36.51 -11.78
N VAL A 183 50.63 -37.21 -11.04
CA VAL A 183 49.31 -36.67 -10.65
C VAL A 183 49.46 -35.59 -9.59
N LYS A 184 50.40 -35.75 -8.65
CA LYS A 184 50.75 -34.68 -7.69
C LYS A 184 51.28 -33.43 -8.39
N HIS A 185 52.07 -33.60 -9.46
CA HIS A 185 52.62 -32.48 -10.22
C HIS A 185 51.52 -31.72 -10.99
N VAL A 186 50.58 -32.43 -11.62
CA VAL A 186 49.45 -31.80 -12.32
C VAL A 186 48.56 -31.00 -11.35
N ILE A 187 48.28 -31.54 -10.16
CA ILE A 187 47.53 -30.81 -9.12
C ILE A 187 48.31 -29.57 -8.65
N ALA A 188 49.62 -29.68 -8.44
CA ALA A 188 50.46 -28.55 -8.03
C ALA A 188 50.51 -27.44 -9.10
N VAL A 189 50.65 -27.80 -10.38
CA VAL A 189 50.65 -26.85 -11.50
C VAL A 189 49.30 -26.14 -11.61
N MET A 190 48.18 -26.87 -11.45
CA MET A 190 46.83 -26.28 -11.46
C MET A 190 46.62 -25.28 -10.31
N VAL A 191 47.05 -25.61 -9.10
CA VAL A 191 46.98 -24.70 -7.95
C VAL A 191 47.83 -23.45 -8.20
N SER A 192 49.04 -23.61 -8.75
CA SER A 192 49.94 -22.48 -9.04
C SER A 192 49.38 -21.54 -10.12
N ILE A 193 48.72 -22.08 -11.16
CA ILE A 193 48.07 -21.31 -12.21
C ILE A 193 46.87 -20.53 -11.66
N ILE A 194 46.05 -21.15 -10.81
CA ILE A 194 44.93 -20.47 -10.14
C ILE A 194 45.44 -19.33 -9.25
N GLN A 195 46.59 -19.52 -8.58
CA GLN A 195 47.22 -18.50 -7.74
C GLN A 195 47.81 -17.32 -8.53
N THR A 196 48.18 -17.53 -9.81
CA THR A 196 48.68 -16.46 -10.68
C THR A 196 47.57 -15.72 -11.43
N VAL A 197 46.45 -16.38 -11.74
CA VAL A 197 45.32 -15.80 -12.50
C VAL A 197 44.36 -14.99 -11.61
N VAL A 198 44.30 -15.24 -10.29
CA VAL A 198 43.34 -14.61 -9.36
C VAL A 198 43.91 -13.39 -8.61
N MET A 199 45.12 -12.92 -8.92
CA MET A 199 45.75 -11.80 -8.20
C MET A 199 45.91 -10.53 -9.06
N PRO A 200 45.08 -9.49 -8.89
CA PRO A 200 45.49 -8.13 -9.25
C PRO A 200 46.37 -7.55 -8.13
N ARG A 201 47.39 -6.78 -8.54
CA ARG A 201 48.50 -6.22 -7.75
C ARG A 201 48.15 -5.31 -6.55
N ASN A 202 46.90 -5.19 -6.13
CA ASN A 202 46.50 -4.30 -5.03
C ASN A 202 45.80 -5.06 -3.90
N GLY A 203 46.61 -5.59 -2.96
CA GLY A 203 46.34 -5.55 -1.51
C GLY A 203 45.06 -6.15 -0.91
N HIS A 204 44.17 -6.80 -1.65
CA HIS A 204 42.99 -7.46 -1.08
C HIS A 204 43.03 -8.99 -1.27
N VAL A 205 43.24 -9.69 -0.15
CA VAL A 205 43.16 -11.14 -0.06
C VAL A 205 41.69 -11.56 -0.18
N ILE A 206 41.30 -12.10 -1.33
CA ILE A 206 39.99 -12.76 -1.45
C ILE A 206 40.11 -14.12 -0.75
N ASN A 207 39.45 -14.27 0.39
CA ASN A 207 39.29 -15.54 1.07
C ASN A 207 38.33 -16.41 0.23
N VAL A 208 38.83 -17.49 -0.39
CA VAL A 208 38.02 -18.42 -1.20
C VAL A 208 37.70 -19.66 -0.35
N PRO A 209 36.55 -19.76 0.34
CA PRO A 209 36.30 -20.82 1.32
C PRO A 209 35.78 -22.12 0.68
N LYS A 210 36.14 -22.40 -0.58
CA LYS A 210 35.52 -23.50 -1.36
C LYS A 210 36.45 -24.28 -2.28
N LEU A 211 37.77 -24.17 -2.14
CA LEU A 211 38.68 -25.02 -2.93
C LEU A 211 38.62 -26.50 -2.49
N ASP A 212 38.40 -26.76 -1.19
CA ASP A 212 38.26 -28.10 -0.62
C ASP A 212 36.99 -28.85 -1.07
N ILE A 213 35.97 -28.13 -1.54
CA ILE A 213 34.71 -28.74 -2.02
C ILE A 213 34.85 -29.18 -3.48
N LEU A 214 35.59 -28.42 -4.29
CA LEU A 214 35.80 -28.71 -5.70
C LEU A 214 36.74 -29.91 -5.92
N LEU A 215 37.72 -30.12 -5.02
CA LEU A 215 38.62 -31.28 -5.10
C LEU A 215 37.97 -32.61 -4.69
N LYS A 216 36.85 -32.60 -3.95
CA LYS A 216 36.17 -33.83 -3.51
C LYS A 216 35.48 -34.62 -4.63
N HIS A 217 35.29 -34.04 -5.81
CA HIS A 217 34.61 -34.68 -6.95
C HIS A 217 35.55 -35.09 -8.09
N VAL A 218 36.86 -34.91 -7.94
CA VAL A 218 37.85 -35.28 -8.95
C VAL A 218 38.14 -36.77 -8.86
N ASN A 219 37.57 -37.55 -9.78
CA ASN A 219 37.76 -38.99 -9.86
C ASN A 219 38.91 -39.34 -10.82
N HIS A 220 39.81 -40.25 -10.41
CA HIS A 220 41.13 -40.48 -11.02
C HIS A 220 41.09 -41.08 -12.46
N HIS A 221 39.91 -41.41 -12.99
CA HIS A 221 39.76 -42.09 -14.28
C HIS A 221 39.29 -41.20 -15.43
N ASP A 222 39.01 -39.91 -15.20
CA ASP A 222 38.55 -39.03 -16.28
C ASP A 222 39.21 -37.65 -16.20
N ILE A 223 40.43 -37.59 -16.74
CA ILE A 223 41.24 -36.37 -16.90
C ILE A 223 40.59 -35.41 -17.91
N ARG A 224 39.76 -35.92 -18.83
CA ARG A 224 39.05 -35.10 -19.83
C ARG A 224 37.84 -34.42 -19.22
N GLY A 225 37.06 -35.12 -18.40
CA GLY A 225 35.91 -34.55 -17.69
C GLY A 225 36.28 -33.47 -16.67
N THR A 226 37.44 -33.62 -16.01
CA THR A 226 37.92 -32.63 -15.03
C THR A 226 38.42 -31.33 -15.68
N ALA A 227 39.02 -31.40 -16.87
CA ALA A 227 39.37 -30.21 -17.64
C ALA A 227 38.13 -29.41 -18.07
N VAL A 228 37.04 -30.07 -18.44
CA VAL A 228 35.79 -29.42 -18.87
C VAL A 228 35.09 -28.68 -17.71
N ILE A 229 35.11 -29.24 -16.50
CA ILE A 229 34.52 -28.61 -15.31
C ILE A 229 35.32 -27.36 -14.90
N LEU A 230 36.65 -27.42 -15.00
CA LEU A 230 37.50 -26.27 -14.68
C LEU A 230 37.41 -25.17 -15.74
N ILE A 231 37.30 -25.51 -17.03
CA ILE A 231 37.10 -24.52 -18.11
C ILE A 231 35.76 -23.80 -17.96
N ARG A 232 34.69 -24.49 -17.54
CA ARG A 232 33.37 -23.86 -17.29
C ARG A 232 33.37 -22.89 -16.10
N LEU A 233 34.27 -23.04 -15.14
CA LEU A 233 34.39 -22.15 -13.97
C LEU A 233 35.23 -20.90 -14.24
N VAL A 234 35.95 -20.82 -15.36
CA VAL A 234 36.82 -19.69 -15.72
C VAL A 234 36.13 -18.71 -16.70
N ILE A 235 34.97 -19.07 -17.26
CA ILE A 235 34.25 -18.28 -18.30
C ILE A 235 32.98 -17.57 -17.76
N VAL A 236 32.72 -17.61 -16.45
CA VAL A 236 31.66 -16.79 -15.80
C VAL A 236 32.30 -15.89 -14.75
#